data_AF-A0A5D2FRA8-F1
#
_entry.id   AF-A0A5D2FRA8-F1
#
_cell.length_a   1.000
_cell.length_b   1.000
_cell.length_c   1.000
_cell.angle_alpha   90.00
_cell.angle_beta   90.00
_cell.angle_gamma   90.00
#
_symmetry.space_group_name_H-M   'P 1'
#
loop_
_entity.id
_entity.type
_entity.pdbx_description
1 polymer ?
#
loop_
_entity_poly.entity_id
_entity_poly.type
_entity_poly.pdbx_seq_one_letter_code
_entity_poly.pdbx_strand_id
1 'polypeptide(L)'
;MSLLSLSFKKLRSTKVKLPPGPYGLPLVGYLPFLGRNIHQTFMELANIYGPIYKLSIGQKLFVLISSPTLAKEVVHDHDISFANRNPTIAALAFSFGGKDIAFTP
;
A
#
# COMPACT_ATOMS: atom_id res chain seq x y z
N MET A 1 -54.92 -0.65 -1.14
CA MET A 1 -53.71 -1.02 -0.38
C MET A 1 -52.64 -1.48 -1.36
N SER A 2 -51.98 -0.53 -2.03
CA SER A 2 -50.92 -0.83 -3.01
C SER A 2 -49.57 -0.80 -2.30
N LEU A 3 -48.91 -1.94 -2.19
CA LEU A 3 -47.57 -2.05 -1.63
C LEU A 3 -46.56 -1.69 -2.71
N LEU A 4 -45.95 -0.51 -2.58
CA LEU A 4 -44.85 -0.06 -3.41
C LEU A 4 -43.58 -0.85 -3.02
N SER A 5 -43.15 -1.78 -3.87
CA SER A 5 -41.90 -2.51 -3.67
C SER A 5 -40.70 -1.67 -4.11
N LEU A 6 -39.91 -1.18 -3.15
CA LEU A 6 -38.62 -0.56 -3.45
C LEU A 6 -37.60 -1.64 -3.84
N SER A 7 -37.30 -1.74 -5.13
CA SER A 7 -36.22 -2.58 -5.62
C SER A 7 -34.89 -1.84 -5.50
N PHE A 8 -34.12 -2.16 -4.46
CA PHE A 8 -32.74 -1.66 -4.32
C PHE A 8 -31.86 -2.34 -5.37
N LYS A 9 -31.57 -1.64 -6.46
CA LYS A 9 -30.54 -2.07 -7.42
C LYS A 9 -29.19 -2.08 -6.71
N LYS A 10 -28.67 -3.27 -6.43
CA LYS A 10 -27.31 -3.49 -5.92
C LYS A 10 -26.32 -2.97 -6.96
N LEU A 11 -25.77 -1.78 -6.74
CA LEU A 11 -24.63 -1.26 -7.51
C LEU A 11 -23.51 -2.30 -7.43
N ARG A 12 -23.22 -2.98 -8.55
CA ARG A 12 -22.06 -3.86 -8.64
C ARG A 12 -20.82 -2.98 -8.55
N SER A 13 -20.25 -2.87 -7.35
CA SER A 13 -18.89 -2.39 -7.18
C SER A 13 -17.97 -3.30 -7.99
N THR A 14 -17.32 -2.76 -9.01
CA THR A 14 -16.19 -3.41 -9.67
C THR A 14 -15.11 -3.57 -8.62
N LYS A 15 -15.00 -4.77 -8.02
CA LYS A 15 -13.91 -5.08 -7.09
C LYS A 15 -12.59 -4.93 -7.85
N VAL A 16 -11.89 -3.82 -7.61
CA VAL A 16 -10.53 -3.61 -8.11
C VAL A 16 -9.69 -4.77 -7.58
N LYS A 17 -9.10 -5.54 -8.49
CA LYS A 17 -8.24 -6.66 -8.11
C LYS A 17 -6.94 -6.07 -7.56
N LEU A 18 -6.57 -6.50 -6.36
CA LEU A 18 -5.29 -6.13 -5.79
C LEU A 18 -4.15 -6.83 -6.56
N PRO A 19 -2.93 -6.26 -6.58
CA PRO A 19 -1.74 -6.92 -7.10
C PRO A 19 -1.51 -8.30 -6.44
N PRO A 20 -0.77 -9.21 -7.09
CA PRO A 20 -0.36 -10.47 -6.47
C PRO A 20 0.59 -10.22 -5.30
N GLY A 21 0.81 -11.22 -4.44
CA GLY A 21 1.80 -11.12 -3.38
C GLY A 21 1.59 -12.11 -2.24
N PRO A 22 2.57 -12.23 -1.31
CA PRO A 22 2.53 -13.23 -0.27
C PRO A 22 1.37 -13.02 0.71
N TYR A 23 0.92 -14.12 1.31
CA TYR A 23 0.00 -14.09 2.43
C TYR A 23 0.75 -13.71 3.71
N GLY A 24 0.18 -12.77 4.48
CA GLY A 24 0.68 -12.40 5.80
C GLY A 24 -0.05 -13.15 6.92
N LEU A 25 0.60 -13.29 8.07
CA LEU A 25 -0.03 -13.80 9.28
C LEU A 25 -1.08 -12.81 9.82
N PRO A 26 -2.08 -13.29 10.58
CA PRO A 26 -2.97 -12.40 11.31
C PRO A 26 -2.18 -11.41 12.18
N LEU A 27 -2.65 -10.15 12.23
CA LEU A 27 -2.09 -9.03 13.03
C LEU A 27 -0.71 -8.51 12.59
N VAL A 28 0.28 -9.38 12.40
CA VAL A 28 1.68 -9.00 12.10
C VAL A 28 2.00 -8.96 10.61
N GLY A 29 1.13 -9.54 9.77
CA GLY A 29 1.35 -9.58 8.33
C GLY A 29 2.60 -10.39 7.98
N TYR A 30 3.43 -9.84 7.11
CA TYR A 30 4.66 -10.45 6.60
C TYR A 30 5.91 -10.06 7.41
N LEU A 31 5.76 -9.26 8.48
CA LEU A 31 6.87 -8.79 9.33
C LEU A 31 7.83 -9.90 9.78
N PRO A 32 7.37 -11.07 10.28
CA PRO A 32 8.29 -12.11 10.77
C PRO A 32 9.18 -12.73 9.69
N PHE A 33 8.80 -12.57 8.42
CA PHE A 33 9.55 -13.07 7.27
C PHE A 33 10.47 -12.01 6.66
N LEU A 34 10.36 -10.74 7.09
CA LEU A 34 11.31 -9.70 6.70
C LEU A 34 12.62 -9.94 7.46
N GLY A 35 13.67 -10.35 6.74
CA GLY A 35 15.01 -10.49 7.30
C GLY A 35 15.65 -9.14 7.64
N ARG A 36 16.90 -9.17 8.13
CA ARG A 36 17.67 -7.92 8.40
C ARG A 36 17.85 -7.08 7.13
N ASN A 37 18.01 -7.73 5.98
CA ASN A 37 18.17 -7.08 4.68
C ASN A 37 16.83 -7.02 3.94
N ILE A 38 15.94 -6.14 4.41
CA ILE A 38 14.56 -6.02 3.89
C ILE A 38 14.53 -5.80 2.37
N HIS A 39 15.48 -5.03 1.83
CA HIS A 39 15.59 -4.75 0.40
C HIS A 39 15.91 -6.01 -0.43
N GLN A 40 16.68 -6.97 0.12
CA GLN A 40 16.94 -8.26 -0.54
C GLN A 40 15.66 -9.11 -0.57
N THR A 41 14.95 -9.20 0.55
CA THR A 41 13.65 -9.90 0.61
C THR A 41 12.64 -9.30 -0.36
N PHE A 42 12.62 -7.96 -0.52
CA PHE A 42 11.77 -7.31 -1.52
C PHE A 42 12.18 -7.67 -2.95
N MET A 43 13.47 -7.71 -3.26
CA MET A 43 13.95 -8.15 -4.58
C MET A 43 13.56 -9.61 -4.86
N GLU A 44 13.68 -10.51 -3.89
CA GLU A 44 13.25 -11.91 -4.01
C GLU A 44 11.75 -12.02 -4.29
N LEU A 45 10.92 -11.26 -3.58
CA LEU A 45 9.48 -11.21 -3.83
C LEU A 45 9.15 -10.63 -5.21
N ALA A 46 9.88 -9.61 -5.66
CA ALA A 46 9.71 -9.04 -7.00
C ALA A 46 10.01 -10.06 -8.11
N ASN A 47 11.00 -10.93 -7.90
CA ASN A 47 11.31 -12.02 -8.84
C ASN A 47 10.18 -13.08 -8.91
N ILE A 48 9.41 -13.26 -7.82
CA ILE A 48 8.31 -14.23 -7.75
C ILE A 48 7.00 -13.65 -8.28
N TYR A 49 6.65 -12.43 -7.87
CA TYR A 49 5.33 -11.84 -8.12
C TYR A 49 5.32 -10.78 -9.23
N GLY A 50 6.48 -10.39 -9.73
CA GLY A 50 6.66 -9.37 -10.75
C GLY A 50 6.89 -7.96 -10.18
N PRO A 51 6.94 -6.94 -11.06
CA PRO A 51 7.39 -5.59 -10.71
C PRO A 51 6.36 -4.78 -9.89
N ILE A 52 5.11 -5.27 -9.77
CA ILE A 52 4.06 -4.70 -8.91
C ILE A 52 3.48 -5.84 -8.08
N TYR A 53 3.68 -5.80 -6.78
CA TYR A 53 3.16 -6.81 -5.86
C TYR A 53 2.76 -6.16 -4.53
N LYS A 54 2.04 -6.91 -3.69
CA LYS A 54 1.56 -6.43 -2.40
C LYS A 54 2.07 -7.30 -1.26
N LEU A 55 2.27 -6.72 -0.09
CA LEU A 55 2.40 -7.47 1.15
C LEU A 55 1.84 -6.68 2.33
N SER A 56 1.39 -7.37 3.37
CA SER A 56 0.94 -6.71 4.59
C SER A 56 2.11 -6.56 5.55
N ILE A 57 2.31 -5.38 6.13
CA ILE A 57 3.29 -5.15 7.21
C ILE A 57 2.50 -4.70 8.43
N GLY A 58 2.43 -5.56 9.46
CA GLY A 58 1.43 -5.43 10.50
C GLY A 58 0.01 -5.50 9.91
N GLN A 59 -0.82 -4.53 10.25
CA GLN A 59 -2.20 -4.42 9.77
C GLN A 59 -2.36 -3.55 8.51
N LYS A 60 -1.26 -3.01 7.96
CA LYS A 60 -1.29 -2.14 6.78
C LYS A 60 -0.89 -2.93 5.53
N LEU A 61 -1.62 -2.71 4.44
CA LEU A 61 -1.28 -3.25 3.13
C LEU A 61 -0.33 -2.29 2.40
N PHE A 62 0.77 -2.83 1.89
CA PHE A 62 1.73 -2.11 1.05
C PHE A 62 1.70 -2.67 -0.36
N VAL A 63 1.76 -1.78 -1.34
CA VAL A 63 2.02 -2.12 -2.75
C VAL A 63 3.44 -1.67 -3.06
N LEU A 64 4.25 -2.60 -3.55
CA LEU A 64 5.67 -2.41 -3.83
C LEU A 64 5.87 -2.36 -5.34
N ILE A 65 6.76 -1.46 -5.75
CA ILE A 65 7.12 -1.22 -7.14
C ILE A 65 8.63 -1.45 -7.26
N SER A 66 9.01 -2.39 -8.12
CA SER A 66 10.41 -2.84 -8.26
C SER A 66 10.97 -2.66 -9.67
N SER A 67 10.34 -1.81 -10.49
CA SER A 67 10.85 -1.40 -11.80
C SER A 67 11.22 0.08 -11.81
N PRO A 68 12.39 0.46 -12.38
CA PRO A 68 12.75 1.86 -12.56
C PRO A 68 11.74 2.66 -13.38
N THR A 69 11.17 2.06 -14.43
CA THR A 69 10.20 2.74 -15.31
C THR A 69 8.89 3.04 -14.57
N LEU A 70 8.40 2.08 -13.79
CA LEU A 70 7.19 2.26 -12.97
C LEU A 70 7.44 3.19 -11.78
N ALA A 71 8.63 3.15 -11.19
CA ALA A 71 9.00 4.08 -10.13
C ALA A 71 9.01 5.52 -10.64
N LYS A 72 9.53 5.76 -11.85
CA LYS A 72 9.42 7.07 -12.52
C LYS A 72 7.97 7.48 -12.69
N GLU A 73 7.13 6.59 -13.21
CA GLU A 73 5.72 6.89 -13.44
C GLU A 73 4.99 7.31 -12.15
N VAL A 74 5.29 6.65 -11.03
CA VAL A 74 4.65 6.92 -9.74
C VAL A 74 5.24 8.12 -9.00
N VAL A 75 6.56 8.29 -9.01
CA VAL A 75 7.26 9.31 -8.22
C VAL A 75 7.42 10.63 -8.98
N HIS A 76 7.41 10.61 -10.31
CA HIS A 76 7.58 11.79 -11.15
C HIS A 76 6.33 12.09 -11.97
N ASP A 77 5.85 11.14 -12.77
CA ASP A 77 4.77 11.44 -13.72
C ASP A 77 3.38 11.58 -13.04
N HIS A 78 3.21 10.97 -11.85
CA HIS A 78 2.00 11.05 -11.02
C HIS A 78 2.30 11.51 -9.57
N ASP A 79 3.36 12.30 -9.39
CA ASP A 79 3.86 12.76 -8.09
C ASP A 79 2.76 13.31 -7.17
N ILE A 80 1.85 14.16 -7.66
CA ILE A 80 0.74 14.75 -6.89
C ILE A 80 -0.15 13.67 -6.25
N SER A 81 -0.37 12.55 -6.94
CA SER A 81 -1.21 11.46 -6.43
C SER A 81 -0.50 10.60 -5.37
N PHE A 82 0.83 10.55 -5.40
CA PHE A 82 1.68 9.71 -4.54
C PHE A 82 2.56 10.51 -3.56
N ALA A 83 2.35 11.83 -3.50
CA ALA A 83 3.00 12.79 -2.62
C ALA A 83 2.73 12.55 -1.14
N ASN A 84 1.62 11.88 -0.80
CA ASN A 84 1.18 11.73 0.58
C ASN A 84 2.24 11.07 1.49
N ARG A 85 2.62 11.78 2.56
CA ARG A 85 3.52 11.30 3.62
C ARG A 85 2.75 11.20 4.94
N ASN A 86 2.33 9.99 5.31
CA ASN A 86 1.68 9.74 6.60
C ASN A 86 2.73 9.33 7.66
N PRO A 87 3.21 10.25 8.52
CA PRO A 87 4.18 9.91 9.55
C PRO A 87 3.60 8.93 10.58
N THR A 88 4.48 8.10 11.15
CA THR A 88 4.13 7.30 12.33
C THR A 88 4.06 8.21 13.57
N ILE A 89 3.42 7.74 14.64
CA ILE A 89 3.38 8.49 15.92
C ILE A 89 4.81 8.75 16.43
N ALA A 90 5.70 7.76 16.29
CA ALA A 90 7.11 7.93 16.62
C ALA A 90 7.74 9.03 15.75
N ALA A 91 7.53 9.01 14.43
CA ALA A 91 8.04 10.05 13.55
C ALA A 91 7.51 11.44 13.93
N LEU A 92 6.23 11.58 14.25
CA LEU A 92 5.66 12.84 14.74
C LEU A 92 6.31 13.31 16.05
N ALA A 93 6.52 12.40 17.00
CA ALA A 93 7.17 12.73 18.27
C ALA A 93 8.63 13.20 18.06
N PHE A 94 9.37 12.55 17.17
CA PHE A 94 10.75 12.93 16.84
C PHE A 94 10.85 14.19 15.96
N SER A 95 9.82 14.51 15.17
CA SER A 95 9.82 15.62 14.21
C SER A 95 8.98 16.82 14.65
N PHE A 96 8.77 16.99 15.96
CA PHE A 96 8.02 18.11 16.54
C PHE A 96 6.64 18.32 15.87
N GLY A 97 5.95 17.21 15.62
CA GLY A 97 4.63 17.20 14.99
C GLY A 97 4.66 17.16 13.45
N GLY A 98 5.77 16.79 12.82
CA GLY A 98 5.84 16.60 11.36
C GLY A 98 5.75 17.90 10.56
N LYS A 99 6.19 19.02 11.14
CA LYS A 99 6.15 20.35 10.50
C LYS A 99 7.37 20.64 9.61
N ASP A 100 8.19 19.63 9.37
CA ASP A 100 9.38 19.70 8.53
C ASP A 100 9.01 19.43 7.05
N ILE A 101 9.81 19.97 6.12
CA ILE A 101 9.70 19.74 4.68
C ILE A 101 9.73 18.25 4.31
N ALA A 102 10.29 17.39 5.16
CA ALA A 102 10.29 15.94 4.94
C ALA A 102 8.88 15.31 4.95
N PHE A 103 7.88 15.97 5.55
CA PHE A 103 6.51 15.47 5.69
C PHE A 103 5.47 16.29 4.92
N THR A 104 5.90 17.35 4.22
CA THR A 104 5.01 18.06 3.29
C THR A 104 4.73 17.18 2.06
N PRO A 105 3.49 17.17 1.53
CA PRO A 105 3.18 16.51 0.26
C PRO A 105 4.05 17.04 -0.88
#